data_AF-A0A8S2J0R0-F1
#
_entry.id   AF-A0A8S2J0R0-F1
#
_cell.length_a   1.000
_cell.length_b   1.000
_cell.length_c   1.000
_cell.angle_alpha   90.00
_cell.angle_beta   90.00
_cell.angle_gamma   90.00
#
_symmetry.space_group_name_H-M   'P 1'
#
loop_
_entity.id
_entity.type
_entity.pdbx_description
1 polymer ?
#
loop_
_entity_poly.entity_id
_entity_poly.type
_entity_poly.pdbx_seq_one_letter_code
_entity_poly.pdbx_strand_id
1 'polypeptide(L)'
;MDAASQNRNALIAFGALSGAGIILAFGRTWKWFSKSGRDLIDLATIGKFFAYICGIIGTILLLVTAGVSIWYLIFIKNISEITDANIEQLQNLLRTFLITAFVLKLIDIIHIIIRQTRIEIFFMDWERPKTGEIYKNENETYSILGTSENVSVWRTYFAANELNEIQTFRRVNVPFQILFVLFFLKVINLESYSCGDGKFISSSSNLDCSRSNTIVRIAVAFFVLLGTAIVQNLFFTIFYQRFIEDKITNFIDLCSVSNISVFILDENFHGYYIHGRSPHGMTDVNMKDTVMNLYREENRMSGTRGLEPNSDEQIFIMKINRSFRRQYQSLLQAYY
;
A
#
# COMPACT_ATOMS: atom_id res chain seq x y z
N MET A 1 16.67 -31.97 -23.15
CA MET A 1 15.98 -30.73 -23.57
C MET A 1 16.99 -29.60 -23.55
N ASP A 2 17.28 -29.03 -24.72
CA ASP A 2 18.43 -28.13 -24.92
C ASP A 2 18.16 -26.73 -24.34
N ALA A 3 19.17 -26.06 -23.79
CA ALA A 3 19.01 -24.69 -23.25
C ALA A 3 18.60 -23.65 -24.33
N ALA A 4 18.87 -23.91 -25.61
CA ALA A 4 18.31 -23.11 -26.71
C ALA A 4 16.76 -23.13 -26.73
N SER A 5 16.15 -24.28 -26.41
CA SER A 5 14.70 -24.37 -26.22
C SER A 5 14.25 -23.55 -25.01
N GLN A 6 15.04 -23.47 -23.94
CA GLN A 6 14.67 -22.72 -22.73
C GLN A 6 14.73 -21.21 -22.95
N ASN A 7 15.74 -20.71 -23.68
CA ASN A 7 15.78 -19.30 -24.11
C ASN A 7 14.53 -18.92 -24.90
N ARG A 8 14.15 -19.77 -25.87
CA ARG A 8 12.95 -19.57 -26.67
C ARG A 8 11.68 -19.59 -25.80
N ASN A 9 11.56 -20.53 -24.87
CA ASN A 9 10.41 -20.65 -23.99
C ASN A 9 10.29 -19.43 -23.04
N ALA A 10 11.40 -18.92 -22.51
CA ALA A 10 11.41 -17.71 -21.68
C ALA A 10 10.94 -16.48 -22.47
N LEU A 11 11.38 -16.33 -23.73
CA LEU A 11 10.93 -15.25 -24.62
C LEU A 11 9.45 -15.37 -24.98
N ILE A 12 8.97 -16.59 -25.26
CA ILE A 12 7.54 -16.85 -25.54
C ILE A 12 6.69 -16.52 -24.31
N ALA A 13 7.10 -16.97 -23.12
CA ALA A 13 6.40 -16.69 -21.86
C ALA A 13 6.34 -15.17 -21.59
N PHE A 14 7.48 -14.48 -21.77
CA PHE A 14 7.52 -13.02 -21.66
C PHE A 14 6.58 -12.33 -22.66
N GLY A 15 6.61 -12.72 -23.94
CA GLY A 15 5.75 -12.15 -24.96
C GLY A 15 4.26 -12.36 -24.68
N ALA A 16 3.87 -13.58 -24.33
CA ALA A 16 2.48 -13.92 -24.00
C ALA A 16 1.96 -13.16 -22.77
N LEU A 17 2.74 -13.14 -21.68
CA LEU A 17 2.37 -12.42 -20.46
C LEU A 17 2.36 -10.90 -20.68
N SER A 18 3.27 -10.37 -21.50
CA SER A 18 3.31 -8.93 -21.83
C SER A 18 2.07 -8.51 -22.62
N GLY A 19 1.58 -9.35 -23.54
CA GLY A 19 0.31 -9.11 -24.23
C GLY A 19 -0.86 -8.95 -23.27
N ALA A 20 -1.01 -9.87 -22.31
CA ALA A 20 -2.00 -9.75 -21.24
C ALA A 20 -1.75 -8.52 -20.34
N GLY A 21 -0.47 -8.22 -20.07
CA GLY A 21 -0.04 -7.08 -19.29
C GLY A 21 -0.44 -5.73 -19.88
N ILE A 22 -0.39 -5.59 -21.22
CA ILE A 22 -0.83 -4.38 -21.93
C ILE A 22 -2.35 -4.18 -21.76
N ILE A 23 -3.14 -5.26 -21.86
CA ILE A 23 -4.60 -5.19 -21.64
C ILE A 23 -4.89 -4.73 -20.20
N LEU A 24 -4.17 -5.27 -19.21
CA LEU A 24 -4.29 -4.83 -17.82
C LEU A 24 -3.87 -3.37 -17.63
N ALA A 25 -2.81 -2.91 -18.29
CA ALA A 25 -2.38 -1.52 -18.26
C ALA A 25 -3.44 -0.59 -18.86
N PHE A 26 -4.07 -1.00 -19.96
CA PHE A 26 -5.18 -0.27 -20.56
C PHE A 26 -6.36 -0.17 -19.60
N GLY A 27 -6.76 -1.28 -18.97
CA GLY A 27 -7.84 -1.28 -17.96
C GLY A 27 -7.54 -0.37 -16.76
N ARG A 28 -6.30 -0.35 -16.26
CA ARG A 28 -5.88 0.56 -15.17
C ARG A 28 -5.92 2.02 -15.60
N THR A 29 -5.45 2.31 -16.81
CA THR A 29 -5.47 3.66 -17.37
C THR A 29 -6.89 4.13 -17.61
N TRP A 30 -7.77 3.27 -18.10
CA TRP A 30 -9.19 3.57 -18.32
C TRP A 30 -9.91 3.89 -17.02
N LYS A 31 -9.68 3.08 -15.97
CA LYS A 31 -10.20 3.36 -14.62
C LYS A 31 -9.73 4.73 -14.12
N TRP A 32 -8.44 5.02 -14.24
CA TRP A 32 -7.89 6.33 -13.88
C TRP A 32 -8.50 7.48 -14.70
N PHE A 33 -8.62 7.30 -16.02
CA PHE A 33 -9.20 8.28 -16.94
C PHE A 33 -10.65 8.61 -16.58
N SER A 34 -11.47 7.58 -16.32
CA SER A 34 -12.87 7.74 -15.91
C SER A 34 -13.03 8.52 -14.61
N LYS A 35 -12.09 8.35 -13.67
CA LYS A 35 -12.07 9.08 -12.38
C LYS A 35 -11.52 10.51 -12.51
N SER A 36 -10.62 10.73 -13.47
CA SER A 36 -10.02 12.04 -13.74
C SER A 36 -11.02 13.00 -14.40
N GLY A 37 -12.04 12.45 -15.06
CA GLY A 37 -13.08 13.16 -15.83
C GLY A 37 -12.50 14.11 -16.87
N ARG A 38 -11.41 13.68 -17.50
CA ARG A 38 -10.87 14.29 -18.71
C ARG A 38 -11.77 13.87 -19.87
N ASP A 39 -12.07 14.81 -20.76
CA ASP A 39 -12.96 14.56 -21.90
C ASP A 39 -12.19 14.03 -23.12
N LEU A 40 -10.86 14.23 -23.17
CA LEU A 40 -9.99 13.82 -24.27
C LEU A 40 -8.75 13.08 -23.76
N ILE A 41 -8.26 12.15 -24.58
CA ILE A 41 -6.96 11.50 -24.34
C ILE A 41 -5.87 12.53 -24.57
N ASP A 42 -5.25 12.95 -23.48
CA ASP A 42 -4.17 13.92 -23.47
C ASP A 42 -2.81 13.26 -23.21
N LEU A 43 -1.75 14.06 -23.29
CA LEU A 43 -0.39 13.61 -23.03
C LEU A 43 -0.24 13.02 -21.62
N ALA A 44 -1.02 13.50 -20.64
CA ALA A 44 -1.03 12.96 -19.29
C ALA A 44 -1.60 11.54 -19.25
N THR A 45 -2.68 11.25 -20.01
CA THR A 45 -3.27 9.91 -20.13
C THR A 45 -2.30 8.94 -20.78
N ILE A 46 -1.60 9.38 -21.82
CA ILE A 46 -0.54 8.60 -22.48
C ILE A 46 0.61 8.32 -21.50
N GLY A 47 1.07 9.33 -20.76
CA GLY A 47 2.12 9.16 -19.75
C GLY A 47 1.71 8.21 -18.62
N LYS A 48 0.46 8.26 -18.16
CA LYS A 48 -0.09 7.33 -17.17
C LYS A 48 -0.11 5.88 -17.68
N PHE A 49 -0.48 5.67 -18.94
CA PHE A 49 -0.46 4.35 -19.56
C PHE A 49 0.96 3.78 -19.60
N PHE A 50 1.95 4.55 -20.05
CA PHE A 50 3.35 4.12 -20.06
C PHE A 50 3.85 3.78 -18.66
N ALA A 51 3.54 4.60 -17.65
CA ALA A 51 3.95 4.32 -16.27
C ALA A 51 3.35 3.00 -15.76
N TYR A 52 2.06 2.73 -16.02
CA TYR A 52 1.43 1.45 -15.66
C TYR A 52 2.03 0.27 -16.41
N ILE A 53 2.36 0.44 -17.70
CA ILE A 53 3.05 -0.59 -18.50
C ILE A 53 4.41 -0.91 -17.88
N CYS A 54 5.23 0.10 -17.54
CA CYS A 54 6.54 -0.12 -16.93
C CYS A 54 6.42 -0.98 -15.67
N GLY A 55 5.48 -0.65 -14.78
CA GLY A 55 5.24 -1.43 -13.56
C GLY A 55 4.81 -2.88 -13.83
N ILE A 56 3.93 -3.10 -14.81
CA ILE A 56 3.44 -4.44 -15.17
C ILE A 56 4.53 -5.27 -15.84
N ILE A 57 5.20 -4.72 -16.86
CA ILE A 57 6.31 -5.39 -17.57
C ILE A 57 7.45 -5.73 -16.60
N GLY A 58 7.83 -4.81 -15.72
CA GLY A 58 8.85 -5.07 -14.70
C GLY A 58 8.49 -6.25 -13.79
N THR A 59 7.20 -6.39 -13.44
CA THR A 59 6.72 -7.54 -12.66
C THR A 59 6.78 -8.83 -13.48
N ILE A 60 6.37 -8.79 -14.75
CA ILE A 60 6.38 -9.96 -15.64
C ILE A 60 7.81 -10.46 -15.85
N LEU A 61 8.76 -9.57 -16.12
CA LEU A 61 10.18 -9.93 -16.28
C LEU A 61 10.73 -10.62 -15.01
N LEU A 62 10.38 -10.12 -13.83
CA LEU A 62 10.75 -10.73 -12.57
C LEU A 62 10.12 -12.13 -12.41
N LEU A 63 8.83 -12.27 -12.73
CA LEU A 63 8.10 -13.55 -12.65
C LEU A 63 8.65 -14.59 -13.63
N VAL A 64 8.92 -14.20 -14.88
CA VAL A 64 9.54 -15.10 -15.88
C VAL A 64 10.93 -15.52 -15.42
N THR A 65 11.74 -14.58 -14.93
CA THR A 65 13.09 -14.89 -14.44
C THR A 65 13.05 -15.84 -13.25
N ALA A 66 12.17 -15.58 -12.28
CA ALA A 66 11.97 -16.46 -11.13
C ALA A 66 11.48 -17.84 -11.55
N GLY A 67 10.47 -17.92 -12.42
CA GLY A 67 9.89 -19.17 -12.90
C GLY A 67 10.92 -20.05 -13.63
N VAL A 68 11.67 -19.47 -14.56
CA VAL A 68 12.75 -20.19 -15.27
C VAL A 68 13.85 -20.64 -14.30
N SER A 69 14.22 -19.80 -13.34
CA SER A 69 15.27 -20.12 -12.36
C SER A 69 14.83 -21.24 -11.41
N ILE A 70 13.60 -21.21 -10.92
CA ILE A 70 13.02 -22.28 -10.08
C ILE A 70 12.88 -23.58 -10.86
N TRP A 71 12.39 -23.51 -12.10
CA TRP A 71 12.31 -24.69 -12.97
C TRP A 71 13.70 -25.32 -13.16
N TYR A 72 14.73 -24.49 -13.43
CA TYR A 72 16.10 -24.96 -13.57
C TYR A 72 16.62 -25.62 -12.28
N LEU A 73 16.32 -25.05 -11.11
CA LEU A 73 16.69 -25.63 -9.81
C LEU A 73 16.05 -27.02 -9.58
N ILE A 74 14.79 -27.21 -9.94
CA ILE A 74 14.08 -28.49 -9.76
C ILE A 74 14.65 -29.57 -10.67
N PHE A 75 14.91 -29.24 -11.94
CA PHE A 75 15.29 -30.22 -12.96
C PHE A 75 16.80 -30.36 -13.18
N ILE A 76 17.65 -29.65 -12.42
CA ILE A 76 19.12 -29.63 -12.61
C ILE A 76 19.75 -31.03 -12.66
N LYS A 77 19.22 -32.00 -11.89
CA LYS A 77 19.72 -33.39 -11.83
C LYS A 77 19.40 -34.22 -13.07
N ASN A 78 18.37 -33.84 -13.82
CA ASN A 78 17.90 -34.57 -15.02
C ASN A 78 18.42 -33.94 -16.33
N ILE A 79 19.32 -32.97 -16.22
CA ILE A 79 19.87 -32.22 -17.34
C ILE A 79 21.32 -32.71 -17.57
N SER A 80 21.49 -33.77 -18.34
CA SER A 80 22.80 -34.40 -18.60
C SER A 80 23.48 -33.96 -19.92
N GLU A 81 22.82 -33.15 -20.76
CA GLU A 81 23.26 -32.90 -22.15
C GLU A 81 23.28 -31.41 -22.58
N ILE A 82 23.28 -30.45 -21.65
CA ILE A 82 23.32 -29.04 -22.06
C ILE A 82 24.78 -28.60 -22.27
N THR A 83 25.08 -28.13 -23.49
CA THR A 83 26.34 -27.46 -23.81
C THR A 83 26.53 -26.16 -23.01
N ASP A 84 27.73 -25.94 -22.49
CA ASP A 84 28.09 -24.78 -21.66
C ASP A 84 27.71 -23.43 -22.27
N ALA A 85 27.85 -23.29 -23.60
CA ALA A 85 27.50 -22.07 -24.33
C ALA A 85 26.01 -21.70 -24.24
N ASN A 86 25.09 -22.67 -24.22
CA ASN A 86 23.66 -22.40 -24.14
C ASN A 86 23.25 -21.93 -22.72
N ILE A 87 23.95 -22.38 -21.68
CA ILE A 87 23.75 -21.95 -20.30
C ILE A 87 24.18 -20.50 -20.14
N GLU A 88 25.31 -20.12 -20.71
CA GLU A 88 25.81 -18.75 -20.69
C GLU A 88 24.83 -17.77 -21.36
N GLN A 89 24.27 -18.14 -22.51
CA GLN A 89 23.22 -17.34 -23.17
C GLN A 89 21.98 -17.14 -22.29
N LEU A 90 21.50 -18.21 -21.64
CA LEU A 90 20.36 -18.12 -20.73
C LEU A 90 20.68 -17.24 -19.51
N GLN A 91 21.88 -17.36 -18.95
CA GLN A 91 22.32 -16.50 -17.84
C GLN A 91 22.33 -15.02 -18.24
N ASN A 92 22.84 -14.69 -19.43
CA ASN A 92 22.89 -13.32 -19.94
C ASN A 92 21.48 -12.77 -20.22
N LEU A 93 20.57 -13.60 -20.75
CA LEU A 93 19.17 -13.23 -20.93
C LEU A 93 18.48 -12.92 -19.60
N LEU A 94 18.59 -13.82 -18.62
CA LEU A 94 17.97 -13.63 -17.29
C LEU A 94 18.57 -12.44 -16.54
N ARG A 95 19.88 -12.22 -16.64
CA ARG A 95 20.55 -11.03 -16.09
C ARG A 95 19.99 -9.74 -16.70
N THR A 96 19.81 -9.73 -18.03
CA THR A 96 19.23 -8.59 -18.74
C THR A 96 17.80 -8.34 -18.26
N PHE A 97 16.98 -9.39 -18.16
CA PHE A 97 15.61 -9.28 -17.64
C PHE A 97 15.56 -8.71 -16.22
N LEU A 98 16.47 -9.12 -15.32
CA LEU A 98 16.53 -8.57 -13.96
C LEU A 98 16.91 -7.09 -13.93
N ILE A 99 17.92 -6.68 -14.70
CA ILE A 99 18.34 -5.27 -14.77
C ILE A 99 17.21 -4.41 -15.34
N THR A 100 16.58 -4.86 -16.42
CA THR A 100 15.43 -4.16 -17.01
C THR A 100 14.24 -4.11 -16.05
N ALA A 101 13.94 -5.22 -15.36
CA ALA A 101 12.88 -5.26 -14.36
C ALA A 101 13.12 -4.25 -13.23
N PHE A 102 14.35 -4.15 -12.74
CA PHE A 102 14.74 -3.19 -11.71
C PHE A 102 14.50 -1.75 -12.16
N VAL A 103 14.99 -1.36 -13.34
CA VAL A 103 14.80 0.00 -13.88
C VAL A 103 13.31 0.32 -14.06
N LEU A 104 12.54 -0.59 -14.63
CA LEU A 104 11.10 -0.40 -14.82
C LEU A 104 10.34 -0.30 -13.48
N LYS A 105 10.77 -1.04 -12.45
CA LYS A 105 10.21 -0.94 -11.10
C LYS A 105 10.58 0.34 -10.37
N LEU A 106 11.76 0.91 -10.62
CA LEU A 106 12.08 2.24 -10.12
C LEU A 106 11.14 3.31 -10.70
N ILE A 107 10.85 3.24 -12.00
CA ILE A 107 9.88 4.14 -12.64
C ILE A 107 8.48 3.97 -12.03
N ASP A 108 8.05 2.73 -11.79
CA ASP A 108 6.77 2.42 -11.13
C ASP A 108 6.69 2.99 -9.70
N ILE A 109 7.78 2.88 -8.92
CA ILE A 109 7.84 3.47 -7.57
C ILE A 109 7.74 5.00 -7.62
N ILE A 110 8.46 5.66 -8.54
CA ILE A 110 8.36 7.11 -8.72
C ILE A 110 6.92 7.50 -9.09
N HIS A 111 6.28 6.74 -9.98
CA HIS A 111 4.89 6.97 -10.36
C HIS A 111 3.92 6.84 -9.19
N ILE A 112 4.12 5.85 -8.31
CA ILE A 112 3.34 5.67 -7.08
C ILE A 112 3.52 6.87 -6.15
N ILE A 113 4.76 7.34 -5.93
CA ILE A 113 5.07 8.49 -5.08
C ILE A 113 4.37 9.75 -5.62
N ILE A 114 4.51 10.03 -6.92
CA ILE A 114 3.84 11.19 -7.55
C ILE A 114 2.32 11.12 -7.38
N ARG A 115 1.74 9.92 -7.43
CA ARG A 115 0.30 9.76 -7.19
C ARG A 115 -0.06 10.03 -5.73
N GLN A 116 0.72 9.53 -4.78
CA GLN A 116 0.49 9.75 -3.35
C GLN A 116 0.59 11.23 -2.97
N THR A 117 1.54 11.98 -3.53
CA THR A 117 1.70 13.42 -3.26
C THR A 117 0.64 14.31 -3.90
N ARG A 118 -0.22 13.75 -4.78
CA ARG A 118 -1.30 14.49 -5.46
C ARG A 118 -2.67 14.26 -4.84
N ILE A 119 -2.76 13.42 -3.81
CA ILE A 119 -4.02 13.18 -3.10
C ILE A 119 -4.36 14.44 -2.32
N GLU A 120 -5.58 14.92 -2.47
CA GLU A 120 -6.08 16.07 -1.71
C GLU A 120 -6.88 15.57 -0.52
N ILE A 121 -6.53 16.02 0.69
CA ILE A 121 -7.17 15.59 1.93
C ILE A 121 -7.76 16.82 2.61
N PHE A 122 -9.03 16.75 2.96
CA PHE A 122 -9.74 17.80 3.67
C PHE A 122 -10.36 17.24 4.95
N PHE A 123 -9.94 17.79 6.09
CA PHE A 123 -10.48 17.48 7.40
C PHE A 123 -11.65 18.43 7.71
N MET A 124 -12.78 17.85 8.06
CA MET A 124 -14.00 18.55 8.45
C MET A 124 -14.23 18.35 9.94
N ASP A 125 -13.85 19.34 10.74
CA ASP A 125 -14.08 19.36 12.17
C ASP A 125 -15.53 19.79 12.46
N TRP A 126 -16.29 18.93 13.12
CA TRP A 126 -17.69 19.18 13.45
C TRP A 126 -17.89 19.88 14.79
N GLU A 127 -16.81 20.12 15.54
CA GLU A 127 -16.89 20.79 16.83
C GLU A 127 -17.25 22.27 16.66
N ARG A 128 -18.06 22.77 17.59
CA ARG A 128 -18.53 24.16 17.57
C ARG A 128 -17.91 24.92 18.73
N PRO A 129 -17.61 26.22 18.56
CA PRO A 129 -17.11 27.03 19.67
C PRO A 129 -18.13 27.01 20.81
N LYS A 130 -17.63 26.87 22.04
CA LYS A 130 -18.48 26.90 23.23
C LYS A 130 -19.05 28.32 23.35
N THR A 131 -20.36 28.45 23.15
CA THR A 131 -21.05 29.72 23.40
C THR A 131 -21.13 29.85 24.92
N GLY A 132 -20.66 30.98 25.46
CA GLY A 132 -20.65 31.21 26.91
C GLY A 132 -22.01 30.90 27.52
N GLU A 133 -22.01 30.18 28.64
CA GLU A 133 -23.23 29.92 29.39
C GLU A 133 -23.90 31.25 29.76
N ILE A 134 -25.19 31.36 29.48
CA ILE A 134 -25.98 32.50 29.93
C ILE A 134 -26.11 32.37 31.45
N TYR A 135 -25.26 33.06 32.20
CA TYR A 135 -25.43 33.19 33.64
C TYR A 135 -26.63 34.09 33.91
N LYS A 136 -27.68 33.53 34.51
CA LYS A 136 -28.72 34.32 35.18
C LYS A 136 -28.17 34.77 36.53
N ASN A 137 -27.84 36.04 36.67
CA ASN A 137 -27.70 36.65 37.99
C ASN A 137 -29.09 36.80 38.64
N GLU A 138 -29.17 36.72 39.97
CA GLU A 138 -30.41 36.87 40.75
C GLU A 138 -31.17 38.20 40.47
N ASN A 139 -30.53 39.18 39.83
CA ASN A 139 -31.10 40.49 39.50
C ASN A 139 -31.64 40.63 38.06
N GLU A 140 -32.11 39.54 37.42
CA GLU A 140 -32.72 39.53 36.07
C GLU A 140 -31.90 40.16 34.93
N THR A 141 -30.64 40.52 35.19
CA THR A 141 -29.77 41.15 34.19
C THR A 141 -28.94 40.07 33.52
N TYR A 142 -29.27 39.77 32.26
CA TYR A 142 -28.49 38.85 31.42
C TYR A 142 -27.13 39.48 31.10
N SER A 143 -26.08 39.08 31.82
CA SER A 143 -24.71 39.41 31.44
C SER A 143 -24.13 38.25 30.62
N ILE A 144 -23.97 38.44 29.31
CA ILE A 144 -23.21 37.52 28.45
C ILE A 144 -21.73 37.74 28.80
N LEU A 145 -21.24 37.06 29.84
CA LEU A 145 -19.82 37.05 30.18
C LEU A 145 -19.20 35.76 29.64
N GLY A 146 -19.02 35.71 28.33
CA GLY A 146 -18.36 34.57 27.69
C GLY A 146 -17.83 34.96 26.34
N THR A 147 -16.52 35.16 26.26
CA THR A 147 -15.80 35.09 24.98
C THR A 147 -16.06 33.72 24.40
N SER A 148 -16.56 33.64 23.17
CA SER A 148 -16.66 32.37 22.45
C SER A 148 -15.27 31.75 22.38
N GLU A 149 -15.05 30.66 23.10
CA GLU A 149 -13.78 29.95 23.03
C GLU A 149 -13.68 29.30 21.66
N ASN A 150 -12.61 29.64 20.93
CA ASN A 150 -12.32 29.05 19.63
C ASN A 150 -12.07 27.55 19.80
N VAL A 151 -12.51 26.77 18.80
CA VAL A 151 -12.30 25.33 18.78
C VAL A 151 -10.80 25.03 18.68
N SER A 152 -10.33 24.11 19.53
CA SER A 152 -8.96 23.62 19.52
C SER A 152 -8.64 22.85 18.23
N VAL A 153 -7.54 23.22 17.57
CA VAL A 153 -7.05 22.58 16.32
C VAL A 153 -6.41 21.20 16.58
N TRP A 154 -6.06 20.89 17.84
CA TRP A 154 -5.26 19.71 18.18
C TRP A 154 -5.87 18.38 17.71
N ARG A 155 -7.20 18.22 17.77
CA ARG A 155 -7.89 17.01 17.29
C ARG A 155 -7.65 16.78 15.79
N THR A 156 -7.72 17.85 15.00
CA THR A 156 -7.45 17.81 13.56
C THR A 156 -5.98 17.48 13.29
N TYR A 157 -5.05 18.05 14.06
CA TYR A 157 -3.63 17.71 13.94
C TYR A 157 -3.36 16.24 14.28
N PHE A 158 -4.00 15.72 15.33
CA PHE A 158 -3.85 14.33 15.74
C PHE A 158 -4.40 13.36 14.69
N ALA A 159 -5.59 13.64 14.16
CA ALA A 159 -6.16 12.87 13.04
C ALA A 159 -5.26 12.94 11.79
N ALA A 160 -4.67 14.09 11.49
CA ALA A 160 -3.74 14.22 10.37
C ALA A 160 -2.44 13.42 10.59
N ASN A 161 -1.91 13.39 11.81
CA ASN A 161 -0.73 12.59 12.14
C ASN A 161 -1.00 11.08 11.93
N GLU A 162 -2.09 10.57 12.48
CA GLU A 162 -2.45 9.15 12.35
C GLU A 162 -2.69 8.76 10.89
N LEU A 163 -3.31 9.63 10.10
CA LEU A 163 -3.47 9.40 8.66
C LEU A 163 -2.11 9.33 7.94
N ASN A 164 -1.17 10.21 8.29
CA ASN A 164 0.17 10.21 7.72
C ASN A 164 0.94 8.92 8.05
N GLU A 165 0.80 8.39 9.26
CA GLU A 165 1.38 7.10 9.63
C GLU A 165 0.81 5.95 8.78
N ILE A 166 -0.50 5.95 8.53
CA ILE A 166 -1.17 4.93 7.72
C ILE A 166 -0.71 4.95 6.26
N GLN A 167 -0.40 6.12 5.69
CA GLN A 167 0.05 6.23 4.29
C GLN A 167 1.34 5.46 3.99
N THR A 168 2.20 5.28 4.99
CA THR A 168 3.48 4.57 4.85
C THR A 168 3.45 3.17 5.45
N PHE A 169 2.30 2.74 5.97
CA PHE A 169 2.14 1.46 6.61
C PHE A 169 2.37 0.30 5.63
N ARG A 170 3.16 -0.70 6.06
CA ARG A 170 3.49 -1.89 5.27
C ARG A 170 3.28 -3.13 6.13
N ARG A 171 2.68 -4.17 5.54
CA ARG A 171 2.53 -5.48 6.19
C ARG A 171 3.85 -6.21 6.36
N VAL A 172 4.78 -6.00 5.43
CA VAL A 172 6.14 -6.59 5.46
C VAL A 172 7.11 -5.54 5.99
N ASN A 173 7.78 -5.87 7.08
CA ASN A 173 8.80 -4.99 7.67
C ASN A 173 10.14 -5.21 6.95
N VAL A 174 10.65 -4.15 6.30
CA VAL A 174 11.83 -4.25 5.42
C VAL A 174 13.11 -4.68 6.18
N PRO A 175 13.45 -4.08 7.34
CA PRO A 175 14.57 -4.55 8.16
C PRO A 175 14.49 -6.04 8.52
N PHE A 176 13.35 -6.50 9.05
CA PHE A 176 13.18 -7.91 9.40
C PHE A 176 13.25 -8.81 8.16
N GLN A 177 12.70 -8.37 7.04
CA GLN A 177 12.76 -9.09 5.77
C GLN A 177 14.21 -9.33 5.34
N ILE A 178 15.05 -8.29 5.36
CA ILE A 178 16.48 -8.42 5.00
C ILE A 178 17.20 -9.33 6.02
N LEU A 179 16.95 -9.14 7.32
CA LEU A 179 17.55 -9.94 8.38
C LEU A 179 17.23 -11.43 8.23
N PHE A 180 15.96 -11.79 8.04
CA PHE A 180 15.56 -13.19 7.84
C PHE A 180 16.11 -13.78 6.55
N VAL A 181 16.09 -13.02 5.45
CA VAL A 181 16.70 -13.48 4.19
C VAL A 181 18.19 -13.78 4.37
N LEU A 182 18.94 -12.91 5.04
CA LEU A 182 20.36 -13.14 5.35
C LEU A 182 20.56 -14.32 6.30
N PHE A 183 19.72 -14.45 7.33
CA PHE A 183 19.76 -15.59 8.25
C PHE A 183 19.58 -16.93 7.52
N PHE A 184 18.55 -17.04 6.69
CA PHE A 184 18.31 -18.26 5.90
C PHE A 184 19.42 -18.53 4.88
N LEU A 185 19.90 -17.51 4.16
CA LEU A 185 20.94 -17.70 3.15
C LEU A 185 22.31 -18.03 3.76
N LYS A 186 22.75 -17.31 4.80
CA LYS A 186 24.11 -17.37 5.36
C LYS A 186 24.23 -18.24 6.61
N VAL A 187 23.32 -18.12 7.57
CA VAL A 187 23.42 -18.85 8.85
C VAL A 187 22.96 -20.29 8.69
N ILE A 188 21.81 -20.50 8.06
CA ILE A 188 21.32 -21.86 7.71
C ILE A 188 22.11 -22.42 6.51
N ASN A 189 22.86 -21.59 5.80
CA ASN A 189 23.64 -21.96 4.62
C ASN A 189 22.77 -22.48 3.47
N LEU A 190 21.57 -21.89 3.26
CA LEU A 190 20.75 -22.22 2.08
C LEU A 190 21.44 -21.81 0.77
N GLU A 191 22.44 -20.95 0.80
CA GLU A 191 23.23 -20.64 -0.39
C GLU A 191 24.02 -21.85 -0.93
N SER A 192 24.32 -22.84 -0.09
CA SER A 192 25.02 -24.05 -0.50
C SER A 192 24.24 -24.86 -1.55
N TYR A 193 22.90 -24.78 -1.58
CA TYR A 193 22.05 -25.37 -2.62
C TYR A 193 22.29 -24.77 -4.01
N SER A 194 22.96 -23.61 -4.09
CA SER A 194 23.36 -23.00 -5.37
C SER A 194 24.70 -23.53 -5.90
N CYS A 195 25.43 -24.31 -5.11
CA CYS A 195 26.62 -25.05 -5.54
C CYS A 195 26.15 -26.46 -5.93
N GLY A 196 26.49 -26.92 -7.15
CA GLY A 196 25.95 -28.14 -7.75
C GLY A 196 26.32 -29.47 -7.06
N ASP A 197 27.07 -29.42 -5.96
CA ASP A 197 27.42 -30.59 -5.17
C ASP A 197 26.37 -30.80 -4.08
N GLY A 198 25.40 -31.68 -4.35
CA GLY A 198 24.40 -32.14 -3.39
C GLY A 198 24.97 -33.00 -2.25
N LYS A 199 26.13 -32.66 -1.69
CA LYS A 199 26.72 -33.33 -0.52
C LYS A 199 26.43 -32.51 0.73
N PHE A 200 25.33 -32.86 1.39
CA PHE A 200 24.85 -32.23 2.61
C PHE A 200 25.77 -32.47 3.83
N ILE A 201 26.76 -33.37 3.73
CA ILE A 201 27.62 -33.78 4.85
C ILE A 201 29.00 -34.16 4.31
N SER A 202 29.91 -33.19 4.24
CA SER A 202 31.35 -33.48 4.33
C SER A 202 32.06 -32.21 4.78
N SER A 203 32.35 -32.19 6.07
CA SER A 203 33.19 -31.22 6.75
C SER A 203 34.62 -31.35 6.23
N SER A 204 34.93 -30.68 5.13
CA SER A 204 36.33 -30.51 4.69
C SER A 204 36.45 -29.30 3.77
N SER A 205 37.09 -28.27 4.32
CA SER A 205 38.02 -27.32 3.67
C SER A 205 37.72 -26.90 2.24
N ASN A 206 37.44 -25.60 2.07
CA ASN A 206 37.48 -24.87 0.80
C ASN A 206 36.66 -25.54 -0.31
N LEU A 207 35.34 -25.54 -0.15
CA LEU A 207 34.44 -25.59 -1.29
C LEU A 207 34.62 -24.29 -2.08
N ASP A 208 35.66 -24.25 -2.91
CA ASP A 208 35.69 -23.32 -4.03
C ASP A 208 34.45 -23.62 -4.86
N CYS A 209 33.38 -22.87 -4.62
CA CYS A 209 32.18 -22.84 -5.43
C CYS A 209 32.53 -22.16 -6.78
N SER A 210 33.57 -22.69 -7.45
CA SER A 210 34.26 -22.16 -8.61
C SER A 210 33.38 -22.15 -9.86
N ARG A 211 32.23 -22.85 -9.81
CA ARG A 211 31.27 -22.95 -10.92
C ARG A 211 29.83 -22.88 -10.42
N SER A 212 29.53 -21.94 -9.53
CA SER A 212 28.14 -21.68 -9.14
C SER A 212 27.36 -21.10 -10.33
N ASN A 213 26.24 -21.74 -10.67
CA ASN A 213 25.37 -21.26 -11.72
C ASN A 213 24.55 -20.05 -11.22
N THR A 214 24.73 -18.90 -11.87
CA THR A 214 23.98 -17.66 -11.57
C THR A 214 22.47 -17.89 -11.54
N ILE A 215 21.95 -18.77 -12.41
CA ILE A 215 20.53 -19.13 -12.48
C ILE A 215 20.05 -19.76 -11.16
N VAL A 216 20.80 -20.70 -10.61
CA VAL A 216 20.43 -21.38 -9.36
C VAL A 216 20.54 -20.42 -8.18
N ARG A 217 21.52 -19.51 -8.18
CA ARG A 217 21.62 -18.44 -7.17
C ARG A 217 20.38 -17.54 -7.19
N ILE A 218 19.92 -17.13 -8.37
CA ILE A 218 18.69 -16.35 -8.53
C ILE A 218 17.49 -17.13 -7.99
N ALA A 219 17.40 -18.44 -8.29
CA ALA A 219 16.31 -19.30 -7.82
C ALA A 219 16.25 -19.38 -6.29
N VAL A 220 17.38 -19.70 -5.64
CA VAL A 220 17.47 -19.80 -4.17
C VAL A 220 17.18 -18.45 -3.52
N ALA A 221 17.75 -17.36 -4.02
CA ALA A 221 17.52 -16.02 -3.49
C ALA A 221 16.04 -15.62 -3.60
N PHE A 222 15.41 -15.87 -4.76
CA PHE A 222 13.99 -15.57 -4.96
C PHE A 222 13.10 -16.43 -4.06
N PHE A 223 13.40 -17.73 -3.92
CA PHE A 223 12.64 -18.64 -3.05
C PHE A 223 12.68 -18.20 -1.58
N VAL A 224 13.86 -17.86 -1.06
CA VAL A 224 14.01 -17.39 0.32
C VAL A 224 13.37 -16.02 0.52
N LEU A 225 13.52 -15.10 -0.43
CA LEU A 225 12.91 -13.77 -0.37
C LEU A 225 11.38 -13.85 -0.40
N LEU A 226 10.81 -14.63 -1.31
CA LEU A 226 9.36 -14.82 -1.41
C LEU A 226 8.81 -15.58 -0.20
N GLY A 227 9.49 -16.65 0.23
CA GLY A 227 9.08 -17.46 1.37
C GLY A 227 9.01 -16.65 2.66
N THR A 228 10.06 -15.85 2.96
CA THR A 228 10.06 -14.97 4.13
C THR A 228 8.99 -13.89 4.06
N ALA A 229 8.76 -13.30 2.87
CA ALA A 229 7.71 -12.30 2.69
C ALA A 229 6.30 -12.88 2.89
N ILE A 230 6.04 -14.10 2.40
CA ILE A 230 4.77 -14.80 2.59
C ILE A 230 4.55 -15.10 4.08
N VAL A 231 5.56 -15.62 4.78
CA VAL A 231 5.46 -15.93 6.22
C VAL A 231 5.18 -14.65 7.02
N GLN A 232 5.89 -13.55 6.75
CA GLN A 232 5.62 -12.26 7.41
C GLN A 232 4.21 -11.76 7.12
N ASN A 233 3.75 -11.82 5.87
CA ASN A 233 2.41 -11.37 5.50
C ASN A 233 1.32 -12.23 6.14
N LEU A 234 1.51 -13.56 6.21
CA LEU A 234 0.58 -14.47 6.89
C LEU A 234 0.56 -14.20 8.39
N PHE A 235 1.72 -14.02 9.03
CA PHE A 235 1.80 -13.65 10.43
C PHE A 235 1.06 -12.33 10.70
N PHE A 236 1.30 -11.33 9.86
CA PHE A 236 0.65 -10.03 9.98
C PHE A 236 -0.88 -10.14 9.84
N THR A 237 -1.37 -10.80 8.79
CA THR A 237 -2.81 -10.88 8.52
C THR A 237 -3.56 -11.79 9.50
N ILE A 238 -3.00 -12.95 9.87
CA ILE A 238 -3.69 -13.93 10.72
C ILE A 238 -3.59 -13.54 12.20
N PHE A 239 -2.42 -13.07 12.64
CA PHE A 239 -2.16 -12.80 14.05
C PHE A 239 -2.18 -11.32 14.39
N TYR A 240 -1.30 -10.52 13.77
CA TYR A 240 -1.14 -9.11 14.17
C TYR A 240 -2.42 -8.30 13.99
N GLN A 241 -2.99 -8.31 12.79
CA GLN A 241 -4.19 -7.53 12.49
C GLN A 241 -5.41 -7.97 13.30
N ARG A 242 -5.52 -9.27 13.60
CA ARG A 242 -6.69 -9.82 14.28
C ARG A 242 -6.64 -9.68 15.79
N PHE A 243 -5.46 -9.79 16.40
CA PHE A 243 -5.33 -9.87 17.86
C PHE A 243 -4.57 -8.70 18.47
N ILE A 244 -3.83 -7.91 17.69
CA ILE A 244 -3.01 -6.81 18.19
C ILE A 244 -3.62 -5.48 17.77
N GLU A 245 -3.69 -5.21 16.46
CA GLU A 245 -4.04 -3.87 15.99
C GLU A 245 -4.54 -3.88 14.54
N ASP A 246 -5.74 -3.33 14.30
CA ASP A 246 -6.20 -2.92 12.97
C ASP A 246 -6.12 -1.40 12.82
N LYS A 247 -5.03 -0.94 12.19
CA LYS A 247 -4.76 0.50 12.00
C LYS A 247 -5.86 1.25 11.25
N ILE A 248 -6.53 0.60 10.29
CA ILE A 248 -7.55 1.27 9.49
C ILE A 248 -8.81 1.50 10.32
N THR A 249 -9.25 0.47 11.06
CA THR A 249 -10.40 0.57 11.97
C THR A 249 -10.12 1.56 13.10
N ASN A 250 -8.94 1.49 13.72
CA ASN A 250 -8.53 2.42 14.77
C ASN A 250 -8.58 3.88 14.31
N PHE A 251 -8.20 4.15 13.05
CA PHE A 251 -8.28 5.50 12.48
C PHE A 251 -9.72 5.98 12.28
N ILE A 252 -10.61 5.11 11.81
CA ILE A 252 -12.04 5.43 11.67
C ILE A 252 -12.66 5.72 13.04
N ASP A 253 -12.32 4.91 14.04
CA ASP A 253 -12.75 5.11 15.42
C ASP A 253 -12.24 6.44 15.96
N LEU A 254 -10.96 6.75 15.75
CA LEU A 254 -10.36 8.03 16.13
C LEU A 254 -11.10 9.21 15.48
N CYS A 255 -11.42 9.13 14.19
CA CYS A 255 -12.20 10.16 13.51
C CYS A 255 -13.55 10.39 14.21
N SER A 256 -14.26 9.33 14.58
CA SER A 256 -15.56 9.42 15.26
C SER A 256 -15.48 9.98 16.68
N VAL A 257 -14.48 9.56 17.46
CA VAL A 257 -14.26 10.04 18.83
C VAL A 257 -13.74 11.48 18.82
N SER A 258 -13.01 11.88 17.78
CA SER A 258 -12.49 13.24 17.61
C SER A 258 -13.46 14.18 16.91
N ASN A 259 -14.67 13.73 16.55
CA ASN A 259 -15.67 14.52 15.83
C ASN A 259 -15.18 15.11 14.49
N ILE A 260 -14.32 14.38 13.76
CA ILE A 260 -13.70 14.84 12.53
C ILE A 260 -14.05 13.89 11.39
N SER A 261 -14.66 14.42 10.34
CA SER A 261 -14.82 13.74 9.06
C SER A 261 -13.63 13.98 8.15
N VAL A 262 -13.29 13.01 7.30
CA VAL A 262 -12.16 13.11 6.38
C VAL A 262 -12.64 12.91 4.94
N PHE A 263 -12.33 13.87 4.08
CA PHE A 263 -12.50 13.77 2.63
C PHE A 263 -11.15 13.50 1.99
N ILE A 264 -11.05 12.45 1.19
CA ILE A 264 -9.83 12.04 0.51
C ILE A 264 -10.12 11.97 -0.99
N LEU A 265 -9.57 12.89 -1.77
CA LEU A 265 -9.71 12.89 -3.23
C LEU A 265 -8.47 12.25 -3.84
N ASP A 266 -8.62 11.04 -4.37
CA ASP A 266 -7.57 10.37 -5.14
C ASP A 266 -7.49 10.94 -6.57
N GLU A 267 -8.60 11.41 -7.12
CA GLU A 267 -8.69 12.04 -8.45
C GLU A 267 -9.75 13.17 -8.46
N ASN A 268 -9.90 13.90 -9.57
CA ASN A 268 -10.79 15.07 -9.64
C ASN A 268 -12.28 14.78 -9.37
N PHE A 269 -12.78 13.61 -9.76
CA PHE A 269 -14.20 13.25 -9.64
C PHE A 269 -14.45 11.97 -8.84
N HIS A 270 -13.41 11.47 -8.16
CA HIS A 270 -13.50 10.27 -7.33
C HIS A 270 -12.75 10.53 -6.03
N GLY A 271 -13.27 9.97 -4.95
CA GLY A 271 -12.63 10.02 -3.65
C GLY A 271 -13.29 9.08 -2.66
N TYR A 272 -12.85 9.21 -1.42
CA TYR A 272 -13.34 8.48 -0.27
C TYR A 272 -13.78 9.49 0.79
N TYR A 273 -14.84 9.16 1.50
CA TYR A 273 -15.35 9.93 2.63
C TYR A 273 -15.39 9.04 3.86
N ILE A 274 -14.78 9.51 4.94
CA ILE A 274 -14.85 8.89 6.26
C ILE A 274 -15.73 9.77 7.13
N HIS A 275 -16.85 9.20 7.57
CA HIS A 275 -17.77 9.85 8.49
C HIS A 275 -17.29 9.68 9.93
N GLY A 276 -16.84 10.78 10.53
CA GLY A 276 -16.39 10.82 11.92
C GLY A 276 -17.15 11.85 12.75
N ARG A 277 -18.40 12.16 12.40
CA ARG A 277 -19.22 13.01 13.26
C ARG A 277 -19.60 12.21 14.50
N SER A 278 -19.28 12.73 15.68
CA SER A 278 -19.57 12.05 16.93
C SER A 278 -21.07 12.07 17.21
N PRO A 279 -21.68 10.96 17.67
CA PRO A 279 -23.09 10.94 18.09
C PRO A 279 -23.35 11.80 19.33
N HIS A 280 -22.30 12.13 20.10
CA HIS A 280 -22.39 12.94 21.32
C HIS A 280 -22.35 14.46 21.05
N GLY A 281 -22.06 14.88 19.82
CA GLY A 281 -22.07 16.28 19.38
C GLY A 281 -20.86 17.12 19.80
N MET A 282 -20.37 16.96 21.04
CA MET A 282 -19.15 17.60 21.54
C MET A 282 -18.15 16.55 22.01
N THR A 283 -16.88 16.77 21.67
CA THR A 283 -15.80 15.82 21.96
C THR A 283 -14.60 16.46 22.65
N ASP A 284 -14.50 17.79 22.65
CA ASP A 284 -13.48 18.52 23.42
C ASP A 284 -13.93 18.71 24.88
N VAL A 285 -14.00 17.59 25.59
CA VAL A 285 -14.52 17.45 26.95
C VAL A 285 -13.48 16.82 27.88
N ASN A 286 -13.71 16.92 29.19
CA ASN A 286 -12.83 16.30 30.18
C ASN A 286 -12.89 14.76 30.08
N MET A 287 -11.82 14.09 30.51
CA MET A 287 -11.68 12.62 30.48
C MET A 287 -12.88 11.89 31.10
N LYS A 288 -13.46 12.42 32.19
CA LYS A 288 -14.66 11.85 32.82
C LYS A 288 -15.85 11.80 31.84
N ASP A 289 -16.07 12.86 31.09
CA ASP A 289 -17.16 12.96 30.14
C ASP A 289 -16.88 12.08 28.92
N THR A 290 -15.63 12.00 28.46
CA THR A 290 -15.21 11.07 27.40
C THR A 290 -15.52 9.63 27.80
N VAL A 291 -15.16 9.21 29.02
CA VAL A 291 -15.47 7.86 29.52
C VAL A 291 -16.98 7.63 29.61
N MET A 292 -17.74 8.62 30.07
CA MET A 292 -19.20 8.52 30.14
C MET A 292 -19.84 8.40 28.74
N ASN A 293 -19.30 9.10 27.75
CA ASN A 293 -19.75 9.01 26.36
C ASN A 293 -19.50 7.60 25.79
N LEU A 294 -18.31 7.05 25.99
CA LEU A 294 -17.99 5.67 25.59
C LEU A 294 -18.91 4.64 26.28
N TYR A 295 -19.18 4.81 27.58
CA TYR A 295 -20.13 3.96 28.30
C TYR A 295 -21.55 4.06 27.73
N ARG A 296 -22.00 5.25 27.34
CA ARG A 296 -23.30 5.44 26.68
C ARG A 296 -23.35 4.77 25.31
N GLU A 297 -22.25 4.78 24.59
CA GLU A 297 -22.13 4.14 23.29
C GLU A 297 -22.18 2.60 23.41
N GLU A 298 -21.40 2.03 24.33
CA GLU A 298 -21.38 0.59 24.63
C GLU A 298 -22.79 0.07 24.97
N ASN A 299 -23.53 0.83 25.77
CA ASN A 299 -24.89 0.49 26.17
C ASN A 299 -25.97 0.92 25.16
N ARG A 300 -25.59 1.38 23.96
CA ARG A 300 -26.50 1.84 22.90
C ARG A 300 -27.51 2.91 23.34
N MET A 301 -27.09 3.78 24.27
CA MET A 301 -27.87 4.91 24.77
C MET A 301 -27.65 6.19 23.92
N SER A 302 -26.82 6.11 22.88
CA SER A 302 -26.53 7.20 21.94
C SER A 302 -26.85 6.77 20.50
N GLY A 303 -26.87 7.72 19.58
CA GLY A 303 -27.00 7.41 18.15
C GLY A 303 -25.84 6.57 17.63
N THR A 304 -26.04 5.92 16.48
CA THR A 304 -24.98 5.16 15.79
C THR A 304 -23.93 6.09 15.19
N ARG A 305 -22.72 5.55 14.93
CA ARG A 305 -21.60 6.31 14.34
C ARG A 305 -21.73 6.53 12.84
N GLY A 306 -22.64 5.85 12.15
CA GLY A 306 -22.75 5.91 10.69
C GLY A 306 -23.44 7.18 10.17
N LEU A 307 -23.24 7.45 8.88
CA LEU A 307 -23.84 8.61 8.21
C LEU A 307 -25.36 8.42 7.98
N GLU A 308 -25.75 7.20 7.61
CA GLU A 308 -27.14 6.84 7.32
C GLU A 308 -27.90 6.50 8.61
N PRO A 309 -29.20 6.83 8.69
CA PRO A 309 -29.99 6.53 9.87
C PRO A 309 -30.02 5.03 10.15
N ASN A 310 -29.71 4.64 11.39
CA ASN A 310 -29.63 3.25 11.85
C ASN A 310 -28.53 2.40 11.16
N SER A 311 -27.50 3.05 10.62
CA SER A 311 -26.31 2.38 10.09
C SER A 311 -25.09 2.69 10.96
N ASP A 312 -24.16 1.74 10.99
CA ASP A 312 -22.81 1.89 11.55
C ASP A 312 -21.76 2.11 10.45
N GLU A 313 -22.19 2.21 9.18
CA GLU A 313 -21.29 2.42 8.05
C GLU A 313 -20.71 3.84 8.05
N GLN A 314 -19.38 3.92 8.12
CA GLN A 314 -18.64 5.18 8.19
C GLN A 314 -17.80 5.46 6.93
N ILE A 315 -17.59 4.48 6.06
CA ILE A 315 -16.72 4.61 4.89
C ILE A 315 -17.56 4.65 3.62
N PHE A 316 -17.38 5.69 2.83
CA PHE A 316 -18.15 5.90 1.60
C PHE A 316 -17.22 6.17 0.41
N ILE A 317 -17.57 5.63 -0.75
CA ILE A 317 -16.95 6.01 -2.02
C ILE A 317 -17.73 7.20 -2.57
N MET A 318 -17.03 8.28 -2.85
CA MET A 318 -17.59 9.52 -3.34
C MET A 318 -17.33 9.68 -4.84
N LYS A 319 -18.38 9.98 -5.60
CA LYS A 319 -18.28 10.49 -6.97
C LYS A 319 -18.68 11.95 -6.98
N ILE A 320 -17.77 12.81 -7.42
CA ILE A 320 -17.94 14.25 -7.34
C ILE A 320 -18.40 14.79 -8.70
N ASN A 321 -19.33 15.74 -8.69
CA ASN A 321 -19.78 16.41 -9.90
C ASN A 321 -18.89 17.62 -10.27
N ARG A 322 -18.98 18.09 -11.52
CA ARG A 322 -18.19 19.23 -12.00
C ARG A 322 -18.42 20.52 -11.23
N SER A 323 -19.64 20.75 -10.74
CA SER A 323 -19.99 21.96 -9.98
C SER A 323 -19.28 22.01 -8.64
N PHE A 324 -19.36 20.93 -7.85
CA PHE A 324 -18.66 20.79 -6.57
C PHE A 324 -17.16 20.92 -6.76
N ARG A 325 -16.57 20.25 -7.77
CA ARG A 325 -15.12 20.32 -8.01
C ARG A 325 -14.66 21.74 -8.31
N ARG A 326 -15.41 22.50 -9.11
CA ARG A 326 -15.11 23.92 -9.39
C ARG A 326 -15.17 24.77 -8.13
N GLN A 327 -16.20 24.59 -7.31
CA GLN A 327 -16.34 25.32 -6.05
C GLN A 327 -15.20 24.98 -5.08
N TYR A 328 -14.89 23.70 -4.93
CA TYR A 328 -13.79 23.22 -4.10
C TYR A 328 -12.44 23.82 -4.56
N GLN A 329 -12.18 23.85 -5.87
CA GLN A 329 -10.97 24.48 -6.42
C GLN A 329 -10.93 25.98 -6.16
N SER A 330 -12.06 26.69 -6.28
CA SER A 330 -12.12 28.13 -5.99
C SER A 330 -11.84 28.43 -4.52
N LEU A 331 -12.29 27.56 -3.61
CA LEU A 331 -12.00 27.68 -2.18
C LEU A 331 -10.52 27.44 -1.91
N LEU A 332 -9.93 26.38 -2.49
CA LEU A 332 -8.49 26.11 -2.32
C LEU A 332 -7.61 27.26 -2.82
N GLN A 333 -7.95 27.87 -3.96
CA GLN A 333 -7.22 29.02 -4.48
C GLN A 333 -7.29 30.26 -3.59
N ALA A 334 -8.29 30.38 -2.72
CA ALA A 334 -8.36 31.50 -1.78
C ALA A 334 -7.38 31.36 -0.60
N TYR A 335 -6.84 30.16 -0.36
CA TYR A 335 -5.91 29.88 0.74
C TYR A 335 -4.43 29.89 0.33
N TYR A 336 -4.13 29.85 -0.98
CA TYR A 336 -2.79 29.94 -1.56
C TYR A 336 -2.61 31.27 -2.29
#